data_AF-A0A8T4PC82-F1
#
_entry.id   AF-A0A8T4PC82-F1
#
_cell.length_a   1.000
_cell.length_b   1.000
_cell.length_c   1.000
_cell.angle_alpha   90.00
_cell.angle_beta   90.00
_cell.angle_gamma   90.00
#
_symmetry.space_group_name_H-M   'P 1'
#
loop_
_entity.id
_entity.type
_entity.pdbx_description
1 polymer ?
#
loop_
_entity_poly.entity_id
_entity_poly.type
_entity_poly.pdbx_seq_one_letter_code
_entity_poly.pdbx_strand_id
1 'polypeptide(L)'
;MLTKKDIVILTATINRPDDLEMTIKGVVENGNIPGKMIILDQSKDNKTKKLVEKYAKKYKFIEYTHHKIPGKNIALNKVMDKLKKSAK
;
A
#
# COMPACT_ATOMS: atom_id res chain seq x y z
N MET A 1 -3.93 23.34 -6.80
CA MET A 1 -2.96 22.80 -5.82
C MET A 1 -3.50 21.46 -5.35
N LEU A 2 -2.70 20.39 -5.31
CA LEU A 2 -3.17 19.07 -4.88
C LEU A 2 -3.39 19.06 -3.36
N THR A 3 -4.46 18.39 -2.92
CA THR A 3 -4.80 18.15 -1.51
C THR A 3 -4.44 16.72 -1.11
N LYS A 4 -4.46 16.42 0.20
CA LYS A 4 -4.22 15.05 0.71
C LYS A 4 -5.10 14.01 -0.02
N LYS A 5 -6.37 14.35 -0.28
CA LYS A 5 -7.33 13.44 -0.92
C LYS A 5 -6.99 13.10 -2.38
N ASP A 6 -6.15 13.92 -3.02
CA ASP A 6 -5.81 13.78 -4.44
C ASP A 6 -4.62 12.82 -4.67
N ILE A 7 -3.95 12.37 -3.60
CA ILE A 7 -2.73 11.56 -3.67
C ILE A 7 -3.01 10.14 -3.15
N VAL A 8 -2.72 9.16 -3.99
CA VAL A 8 -2.69 7.75 -3.62
C VAL A 8 -1.29 7.20 -3.84
N ILE A 9 -0.73 6.57 -2.80
CA ILE A 9 0.55 5.86 -2.88
C ILE A 9 0.26 4.38 -3.08
N LEU A 10 0.85 3.77 -4.11
CA LEU A 10 0.77 2.34 -4.36
C LEU A 10 2.16 1.72 -4.19
N THR A 11 2.28 0.79 -3.24
CA THR A 11 3.55 0.14 -2.93
C THR A 11 3.44 -1.36 -3.17
N ALA A 12 4.06 -1.84 -4.24
CA ALA A 12 4.22 -3.27 -4.48
C ALA A 12 5.42 -3.82 -3.71
N THR A 13 5.27 -4.97 -3.05
CA THR A 13 6.32 -5.58 -2.23
C THR A 13 6.28 -7.11 -2.28
N ILE A 14 7.43 -7.74 -2.05
CA ILE A 14 7.60 -9.19 -1.96
C ILE A 14 8.76 -9.53 -1.03
N ASN A 15 8.49 -10.31 0.03
CA ASN A 15 9.45 -10.82 1.02
C ASN A 15 10.40 -9.74 1.61
N ARG A 16 9.94 -8.49 1.74
CA ARG A 16 10.72 -7.35 2.26
C ARG A 16 9.95 -6.55 3.32
N PRO A 17 9.62 -7.18 4.47
CA PRO A 17 8.89 -6.50 5.53
C PRO A 17 9.66 -5.30 6.09
N ASP A 18 10.98 -5.41 6.30
CA ASP A 18 11.75 -4.36 6.97
C ASP A 18 11.87 -3.09 6.10
N ASP A 19 12.15 -3.23 4.80
CA ASP A 19 12.15 -2.12 3.84
C ASP A 19 10.77 -1.45 3.76
N LEU A 20 9.70 -2.26 3.81
CA LEU A 20 8.34 -1.75 3.82
C LEU A 20 8.06 -0.96 5.11
N GLU A 21 8.54 -1.42 6.26
CA GLU A 21 8.37 -0.70 7.52
C GLU A 21 9.04 0.68 7.47
N MET A 22 10.25 0.76 6.95
CA MET A 22 10.95 2.04 6.74
C MET A 22 10.14 2.97 5.82
N THR A 23 9.58 2.41 4.75
CA THR A 23 8.74 3.17 3.81
C THR A 23 7.48 3.72 4.49
N ILE A 24 6.77 2.88 5.26
CA ILE A 24 5.56 3.29 5.98
C ILE A 24 5.90 4.38 7.02
N LYS A 25 6.99 4.19 7.79
CA LYS A 25 7.48 5.18 8.76
C LYS A 25 7.74 6.53 8.10
N GLY A 26 8.48 6.56 7.00
CA GLY A 26 8.73 7.78 6.24
C GLY A 26 7.45 8.49 5.79
N VAL A 27 6.42 7.75 5.37
CA VAL A 27 5.13 8.35 5.00
C VAL A 27 4.40 8.94 6.20
N VAL A 28 4.38 8.24 7.34
CA VAL A 28 3.62 8.70 8.53
C VAL A 28 4.32 9.80 9.32
N GLU A 29 5.66 9.86 9.30
CA GLU A 29 6.46 10.84 10.03
C GLU A 29 6.57 12.19 9.32
N ASN A 30 6.53 12.21 7.98
CA ASN A 30 6.65 13.43 7.17
C ASN A 30 5.43 14.38 7.25
N GLY A 31 4.35 14.02 7.98
CA GLY A 31 3.16 14.86 8.24
C GLY A 31 2.21 15.08 7.04
N ASN A 32 2.69 14.94 5.82
CA ASN A 32 1.90 15.01 4.58
C ASN A 32 1.29 13.65 4.22
N ILE A 33 0.33 13.22 5.04
CA ILE A 33 -0.39 11.96 4.89
C ILE A 33 -1.20 11.95 3.58
N PRO A 34 -1.03 10.94 2.70
CA PRO A 34 -1.82 10.80 1.47
C PRO A 34 -3.25 10.39 1.80
N GLY A 35 -4.16 10.57 0.84
CA GLY A 35 -5.56 10.15 0.97
C GLY A 35 -5.68 8.64 1.10
N LYS A 36 -4.77 7.91 0.45
CA LYS A 36 -4.67 6.45 0.58
C LYS A 36 -3.25 5.96 0.31
N MET A 37 -2.84 4.92 1.01
CA MET A 37 -1.65 4.12 0.72
C MET A 37 -2.08 2.66 0.59
N ILE A 38 -1.87 2.07 -0.58
CA ILE A 38 -2.24 0.69 -0.87
C ILE A 38 -0.96 -0.13 -0.91
N ILE A 39 -0.83 -1.07 0.02
CA ILE A 39 0.25 -2.05 0.03
C ILE A 39 -0.21 -3.29 -0.73
N LEU A 40 0.55 -3.63 -1.76
CA LEU A 40 0.30 -4.74 -2.65
C LEU A 40 1.36 -5.81 -2.44
N ASP A 41 1.03 -6.83 -1.68
CA ASP A 41 1.97 -7.85 -1.23
C ASP A 41 1.85 -9.15 -2.03
N GLN A 42 3.00 -9.66 -2.49
CA GLN A 42 3.14 -10.94 -3.18
C GLN A 42 4.00 -11.95 -2.39
N SER A 43 4.29 -11.66 -1.11
CA SER A 43 5.07 -12.53 -0.22
C SER A 43 4.36 -13.86 0.02
N LYS A 44 5.12 -14.96 0.10
CA LYS A 44 4.54 -16.27 0.44
C LYS A 44 4.28 -16.44 1.93
N ASP A 45 5.02 -15.72 2.76
CA ASP A 45 4.84 -15.72 4.21
C ASP A 45 3.90 -14.60 4.67
N ASN A 46 3.60 -14.59 5.98
CA ASN A 46 2.70 -13.61 6.59
C ASN A 46 3.43 -12.43 7.24
N LYS A 47 4.76 -12.27 7.07
CA LYS A 47 5.52 -11.24 7.79
C LYS A 47 5.06 -9.83 7.37
N THR A 48 5.00 -9.60 6.06
CA THR A 48 4.53 -8.34 5.47
C THR A 48 3.08 -8.05 5.84
N LYS A 49 2.19 -9.05 5.77
CA LYS A 49 0.79 -8.91 6.19
C LYS A 49 0.66 -8.43 7.64
N LYS A 50 1.32 -9.13 8.58
CA LYS A 50 1.28 -8.79 10.02
C LYS A 50 1.82 -7.39 10.28
N LEU A 51 2.88 -7.01 9.59
CA LEU A 51 3.45 -5.67 9.66
C LEU A 51 2.42 -4.62 9.22
N VAL A 52 1.82 -4.77 8.04
CA VAL A 52 0.86 -3.78 7.52
C VAL A 52 -0.39 -3.69 8.39
N GLU A 53 -0.90 -4.83 8.91
CA GLU A 53 -2.05 -4.85 9.82
C GLU A 53 -1.80 -4.06 11.11
N LYS A 54 -0.58 -4.08 11.65
CA LYS A 54 -0.18 -3.26 12.81
C LYS A 54 -0.33 -1.76 12.50
N TYR A 55 0.11 -1.32 11.31
CA TYR A 55 0.01 0.08 10.91
C TYR A 55 -1.42 0.48 10.53
N ALA A 56 -2.17 -0.36 9.81
CA ALA A 56 -3.54 -0.09 9.40
C ALA A 56 -4.52 0.10 10.58
N LYS A 57 -4.23 -0.51 11.74
CA LYS A 57 -4.97 -0.25 12.99
C LYS A 57 -4.86 1.21 13.43
N LYS A 58 -3.68 1.81 13.29
CA LYS A 58 -3.37 3.19 13.71
C LYS A 58 -3.67 4.21 12.62
N TYR A 59 -3.48 3.85 11.35
CA TYR A 59 -3.54 4.76 10.21
C TYR A 59 -4.57 4.27 9.18
N LYS A 60 -5.76 4.88 9.18
CA LYS A 60 -6.91 4.45 8.35
C LYS A 60 -6.71 4.61 6.85
N PHE A 61 -5.74 5.41 6.43
CA PHE A 61 -5.41 5.58 5.01
C PHE A 61 -4.59 4.42 4.45
N ILE A 62 -4.10 3.50 5.28
CA ILE A 62 -3.29 2.36 4.85
C ILE A 62 -4.18 1.14 4.60
N GLU A 63 -4.13 0.60 3.39
CA GLU A 63 -4.85 -0.59 2.96
C GLU A 63 -3.88 -1.69 2.53
N TYR A 64 -4.23 -2.95 2.81
CA TYR A 64 -3.44 -4.12 2.44
C TYR A 64 -4.20 -4.95 1.41
N THR A 65 -3.51 -5.38 0.35
CA THR A 65 -4.03 -6.35 -0.63
C THR A 65 -2.95 -7.39 -0.90
N HIS A 66 -3.34 -8.67 -0.84
CA HIS A 66 -2.45 -9.79 -1.13
C HIS A 66 -2.73 -10.39 -2.51
N HIS A 67 -1.69 -10.65 -3.30
CA HIS A 67 -1.80 -11.29 -4.61
C HIS A 67 -0.90 -12.52 -4.72
N LYS A 68 -1.52 -13.67 -4.96
CA LYS A 68 -0.82 -14.96 -5.10
C LYS A 68 -0.02 -15.12 -6.40
N ILE A 69 -0.33 -14.34 -7.44
CA ILE A 69 0.35 -14.46 -8.75
C ILE A 69 1.56 -13.52 -8.74
N PRO A 70 2.80 -14.02 -8.77
CA PRO A 70 3.99 -13.17 -8.81
C PRO A 70 4.04 -12.42 -10.15
N GLY A 71 4.23 -11.10 -10.08
CA GLY A 71 4.28 -10.24 -11.25
C GLY A 71 3.92 -8.80 -10.90
N LYS A 72 4.95 -7.94 -10.79
CA LYS A 72 4.81 -6.52 -10.43
C LYS A 72 3.81 -5.79 -11.33
N ASN A 73 3.92 -5.96 -12.66
CA ASN A 73 3.08 -5.25 -13.63
C ASN A 73 1.61 -5.68 -13.56
N ILE A 74 1.35 -6.98 -13.42
CA ILE A 74 -0.01 -7.52 -13.29
C ILE A 74 -0.68 -6.97 -12.01
N ALA A 75 0.08 -6.94 -10.92
CA ALA A 75 -0.40 -6.48 -9.63
C ALA A 75 -0.75 -4.98 -9.70
N LEU A 76 0.15 -4.14 -10.23
CA LEU A 76 -0.09 -2.70 -10.36
C LEU A 76 -1.31 -2.41 -11.26
N ASN A 77 -1.41 -3.07 -12.42
CA ASN A 77 -2.53 -2.85 -13.35
C ASN A 77 -3.89 -3.20 -12.74
N LYS A 78 -3.97 -4.28 -11.95
CA LYS A 78 -5.23 -4.65 -11.25
C LYS A 78 -5.68 -3.59 -10.25
N VAL A 79 -4.75 -2.99 -9.51
CA VAL A 79 -5.09 -1.92 -8.56
C VAL A 79 -5.56 -0.67 -9.31
N MET A 80 -4.89 -0.33 -10.42
CA MET A 80 -5.30 0.80 -11.26
C MET A 80 -6.71 0.63 -11.82
N ASP A 81 -7.08 -0.57 -12.27
CA ASP A 81 -8.43 -0.85 -12.77
C ASP A 81 -9.49 -0.70 -11.68
N LYS A 82 -9.19 -1.12 -10.45
CA LYS A 82 -10.09 -0.96 -9.30
C LYS A 82 -10.29 0.52 -8.96
N LEU A 83 -9.20 1.30 -8.92
CA LEU A 83 -9.25 2.72 -8.61
C LEU A 83 -10.04 3.51 -9.65
N LYS A 84 -9.85 3.23 -10.95
CA LYS A 84 -10.60 3.88 -12.04
C LYS A 84 -12.11 3.66 -11.94
N LYS A 85 -12.55 2.46 -11.52
CA LYS A 85 -13.98 2.14 -11.35
C LYS A 85 -14.62 2.85 -10.16
N SER A 86 -13.86 3.13 -9.11
CA SER A 86 -14.35 3.84 -7.91
C SER A 86 -14.34 5.37 -8.05
N ALA A 87 -13.78 5.90 -9.14
CA ALA A 87 -13.73 7.33 -9.42
C ALA A 87 -14.86 7.83 -10.36
N LYS A 88 -15.75 6.93 -10.80
CA LYS A 88 -17.03 7.27 -11.47
C LYS A 88 -18.14 7.32 -10.43
#